data_AF-A0A9D3LTC4-F1
#
_entry.id   AF-A0A9D3LTC4-F1
#
_cell.length_a   1.000
_cell.length_b   1.000
_cell.length_c   1.000
_cell.angle_alpha   90.00
_cell.angle_beta   90.00
_cell.angle_gamma   90.00
#
_symmetry.space_group_name_H-M   'P 1'
#
loop_
_entity.id
_entity.type
_entity.pdbx_description
1 polymer ?
#
loop_
_entity_poly.entity_id
_entity_poly.type
_entity_poly.pdbx_seq_one_letter_code
_entity_poly.pdbx_strand_id
1 'polypeptide(L)'
;MTDSSVACTVKSPVALELGEAITAASRPGVFVIDVTFPHGQAVNIQEISFKNYYTAFLMVRMQRKDPDKDGSTKWITCLQNHCLMPNPHTEECSQDYFSIYRQQMLTEPDDVTLVRLILRQPSSAWLNFSLEEIKIHHCANEDSERDVPAWFSNLTPVDQPPDLEGLPDPQTVSSSIQQMWALTEVMQTHQTAAPIGRFDVDGCYDVKLLSYT
;
A
#
# COMPACT_ATOMS: atom_id res chain seq x y z
N MET A 1 -13.46 2.30 -14.25
CA MET A 1 -12.03 2.15 -13.95
C MET A 1 -11.36 1.71 -15.23
N THR A 2 -10.75 2.64 -15.95
CA THR A 2 -10.00 2.36 -17.17
C THR A 2 -8.71 1.65 -16.77
N ASP A 3 -8.50 0.44 -17.29
CA ASP A 3 -7.26 -0.31 -17.10
C ASP A 3 -6.13 0.44 -17.81
N SER A 4 -5.40 1.29 -17.07
CA SER A 4 -4.29 2.10 -17.57
C SER A 4 -2.95 1.36 -17.52
N SER A 5 -3.00 0.02 -17.53
CA SER A 5 -1.83 -0.84 -17.53
C SER A 5 -1.07 -0.76 -18.84
N VAL A 6 0.25 -0.64 -18.74
CA VAL A 6 1.18 -0.57 -19.86
C VAL A 6 1.57 -1.98 -20.26
N ALA A 7 1.48 -2.28 -21.56
CA ALA A 7 2.03 -3.52 -22.10
C ALA A 7 3.53 -3.58 -21.80
N CYS A 8 3.98 -4.59 -21.07
CA CYS A 8 5.37 -4.79 -20.71
C CYS A 8 5.74 -6.28 -20.77
N THR A 9 7.03 -6.56 -20.96
CA THR A 9 7.60 -7.90 -20.91
C THR A 9 8.44 -8.04 -19.65
N VAL A 10 8.01 -8.92 -18.76
CA VAL A 10 8.72 -9.27 -17.52
C VAL A 10 9.66 -10.43 -17.81
N LYS A 11 10.97 -10.24 -17.58
CA LYS A 11 11.96 -11.31 -17.73
C LYS A 11 11.97 -12.23 -16.52
N SER A 12 12.47 -13.45 -16.71
CA SER A 12 12.66 -14.40 -15.61
C SER A 12 13.65 -13.85 -14.57
N PRO A 13 13.44 -14.14 -13.26
CA PRO A 13 14.37 -13.74 -12.21
C PRO A 13 15.77 -14.32 -12.45
N VAL A 14 16.80 -13.48 -12.31
CA VAL A 14 18.22 -13.86 -12.45
C VAL A 14 18.90 -13.69 -11.10
N ALA A 15 19.57 -14.74 -10.62
CA ALA A 15 20.36 -14.68 -9.39
C ALA A 15 21.58 -13.77 -9.57
N LEU A 16 21.82 -12.88 -8.60
CA LEU A 16 23.08 -12.15 -8.53
C LEU A 16 24.10 -12.93 -7.70
N GLU A 17 25.14 -13.41 -8.37
CA GLU A 17 26.29 -14.05 -7.73
C GLU A 17 27.43 -13.02 -7.62
N LEU A 18 27.93 -12.80 -6.41
CA LEU A 18 29.03 -11.87 -6.15
C LEU A 18 30.37 -12.65 -6.13
N GLY A 19 31.09 -12.65 -7.26
CA GLY A 19 32.50 -13.07 -7.31
C GLY A 19 32.78 -14.52 -7.73
N GLU A 20 34.03 -14.74 -8.12
CA GLU A 20 34.60 -15.98 -8.66
C GLU A 20 34.49 -17.14 -7.65
N ALA A 21 33.79 -18.21 -8.05
CA ALA A 21 33.83 -19.55 -7.45
C ALA A 21 33.89 -19.64 -5.91
N ILE A 22 32.73 -19.52 -5.24
CA ILE A 22 32.61 -19.98 -3.85
C ILE A 22 31.48 -21.00 -3.76
N THR A 23 31.81 -22.26 -4.07
CA THR A 23 31.06 -23.49 -3.80
C THR A 23 29.60 -23.53 -4.26
N ALA A 24 29.18 -24.64 -4.89
CA ALA A 24 27.79 -24.91 -5.30
C ALA A 24 26.72 -24.92 -4.17
N ALA A 25 27.07 -24.44 -2.96
CA ALA A 25 26.23 -24.29 -1.79
C ALA A 25 25.90 -22.82 -1.43
N SER A 26 26.52 -21.83 -2.08
CA SER A 26 26.17 -20.42 -1.86
C SER A 26 24.85 -20.10 -2.55
N ARG A 27 23.80 -19.85 -1.78
CA ARG A 27 22.46 -19.58 -2.30
C ARG A 27 22.28 -18.09 -2.54
N PRO A 28 21.79 -17.67 -3.72
CA PRO A 28 21.59 -16.27 -4.01
C PRO A 28 20.45 -15.72 -3.13
N GLY A 29 20.80 -14.88 -2.16
CA GLY A 29 19.84 -14.09 -1.38
C GLY A 29 19.31 -12.86 -2.14
N VAL A 30 19.69 -12.72 -3.42
CA VAL A 30 19.34 -11.59 -4.28
C VAL A 30 18.97 -12.06 -5.68
N PHE A 31 17.79 -11.67 -6.16
CA PHE A 31 17.33 -11.88 -7.53
C PHE A 31 17.06 -10.55 -8.23
N VAL A 32 17.17 -10.55 -9.55
CA VAL A 32 16.88 -9.40 -10.40
C VAL A 32 15.84 -9.77 -11.44
N ILE A 33 14.80 -8.95 -11.53
CA ILE A 33 13.78 -9.01 -12.56
C ILE A 33 13.86 -7.73 -13.38
N ASP A 34 14.09 -7.88 -14.68
CA ASP A 34 14.04 -6.77 -15.62
C ASP A 34 12.70 -6.75 -16.34
N VAL A 35 12.05 -5.59 -16.33
CA VAL A 35 10.81 -5.31 -17.05
C VAL A 35 11.13 -4.34 -18.19
N THR A 36 10.72 -4.71 -19.39
CA THR A 36 11.00 -3.97 -20.62
C THR A 36 9.71 -3.59 -21.33
N PHE A 37 9.71 -2.46 -22.02
CA PHE A 37 8.55 -2.00 -22.78
C PHE A 37 8.69 -2.33 -24.28
N PRO A 38 7.59 -2.61 -24.99
CA PRO A 38 7.60 -2.88 -26.42
C PRO A 38 8.29 -1.77 -27.21
N HIS A 39 9.05 -2.15 -28.24
CA HIS A 39 9.67 -1.22 -29.20
C HIS A 39 10.60 -0.14 -28.59
N GLY A 40 11.08 -0.33 -27.35
CA GLY A 40 11.91 0.67 -26.67
C GLY A 40 11.15 1.96 -26.34
N GLN A 41 9.82 1.86 -26.19
CA GLN A 41 8.97 2.96 -25.77
C GLN A 41 9.41 3.48 -24.40
N ALA A 42 9.45 4.80 -24.26
CA ALA A 42 9.63 5.47 -22.99
C ALA A 42 8.26 5.69 -22.34
N VAL A 43 8.14 5.37 -21.06
CA VAL A 43 6.87 5.32 -20.32
C VAL A 43 6.98 6.18 -19.08
N ASN A 44 5.95 6.99 -18.82
CA ASN A 44 5.80 7.71 -17.56
C ASN A 44 5.04 6.82 -16.58
N ILE A 45 5.70 6.39 -15.50
CA ILE A 45 5.13 5.42 -14.57
C ILE A 45 4.32 6.16 -13.50
N GLN A 46 3.09 5.71 -13.28
CA GLN A 46 2.26 6.18 -12.16
C GLN A 46 2.34 5.24 -10.97
N GLU A 47 2.30 3.93 -11.25
CA GLU A 47 2.21 2.89 -10.23
C GLU A 47 2.86 1.61 -10.74
N ILE A 48 3.58 0.93 -9.86
CA ILE A 48 4.05 -0.44 -10.08
C ILE A 48 3.32 -1.31 -9.07
N SER A 49 2.49 -2.23 -9.55
CA SER A 49 1.80 -3.19 -8.68
C SER A 49 2.28 -4.61 -8.94
N PHE A 50 2.29 -5.43 -7.91
CA PHE A 50 2.75 -6.81 -7.96
C PHE A 50 2.24 -7.58 -6.75
N LYS A 51 2.23 -8.90 -6.86
CA LYS A 51 2.03 -9.81 -5.74
C LYS A 51 3.39 -10.24 -5.22
N ASN A 52 3.61 -10.14 -3.92
CA ASN A 52 4.83 -10.64 -3.31
C ASN A 52 4.86 -12.17 -3.38
N TYR A 53 6.05 -12.76 -3.51
CA TYR A 53 6.27 -14.17 -3.32
C TYR A 53 7.53 -14.36 -2.48
N TYR A 54 7.38 -14.23 -1.16
CA TYR A 54 8.45 -14.39 -0.16
C TYR A 54 9.65 -13.46 -0.36
N THR A 55 9.51 -12.31 -1.02
CA THR A 55 10.57 -11.28 -1.07
C THR A 55 10.47 -10.39 0.16
N ALA A 56 11.57 -10.20 0.90
CA ALA A 56 11.57 -9.35 2.09
C ALA A 56 11.80 -7.88 1.78
N PHE A 57 12.77 -7.58 0.90
CA PHE A 57 13.09 -6.21 0.51
C PHE A 57 13.14 -6.05 -1.00
N LEU A 58 12.63 -4.93 -1.48
CA LEU A 58 12.63 -4.55 -2.88
C LEU A 58 13.42 -3.25 -3.08
N MET A 59 14.28 -3.24 -4.09
CA MET A 59 14.88 -2.03 -4.64
C MET A 59 14.45 -1.90 -6.09
N VAL A 60 14.05 -0.71 -6.50
CA VAL A 60 13.65 -0.42 -7.88
C VAL A 60 14.65 0.55 -8.49
N ARG A 61 15.22 0.14 -9.62
CA ARG A 61 16.06 0.97 -10.48
C ARG A 61 15.38 1.15 -11.83
N MET A 62 15.53 2.32 -12.42
CA MET A 62 14.93 2.66 -13.70
C MET A 62 16.00 3.16 -14.65
N GLN A 63 15.91 2.76 -15.91
CA GLN A 63 16.74 3.27 -16.99
C GLN A 63 15.95 4.32 -17.77
N ARG A 64 16.49 5.54 -17.83
CA ARG A 64 15.88 6.67 -18.53
C ARG A 64 16.75 7.12 -19.69
N LYS A 65 16.14 7.75 -20.69
CA LYS A 65 16.88 8.49 -21.72
C LYS A 65 17.48 9.74 -21.08
N ASP A 66 18.77 9.97 -21.32
CA ASP A 66 19.44 11.17 -20.84
C ASP A 66 19.08 12.35 -21.79
N PRO A 67 18.44 13.43 -21.30
CA PRO A 67 18.08 14.55 -22.15
C PRO A 67 19.30 15.33 -22.68
N ASP A 68 20.43 15.29 -21.96
CA ASP A 68 21.61 16.10 -22.29
C ASP A 68 22.57 15.39 -23.27
N LYS A 69 22.41 14.07 -23.45
CA LYS A 69 23.29 13.25 -24.30
C LYS A 69 22.47 12.37 -25.20
N ASP A 70 22.39 12.81 -26.46
CA ASP A 70 21.62 12.17 -27.52
C ASP A 70 21.89 10.66 -27.59
N GLY A 71 20.85 9.88 -27.25
CA GLY A 71 20.87 8.41 -27.29
C GLY A 71 21.48 7.67 -26.09
N SER A 72 22.05 8.36 -25.09
CA SER A 72 22.58 7.68 -23.91
C SER A 72 21.49 7.38 -22.87
N THR A 73 21.64 6.28 -22.14
CA THR A 73 20.69 5.90 -21.08
C THR A 73 21.38 5.87 -19.73
N LYS A 74 20.66 6.33 -18.70
CA LYS A 74 21.17 6.43 -17.33
C LYS A 74 20.31 5.60 -16.38
N TRP A 75 20.97 4.83 -15.54
CA TRP A 75 20.32 4.12 -14.43
C TRP A 75 20.17 5.03 -13.22
N ILE A 76 18.95 5.11 -12.72
CA ILE A 76 18.61 5.81 -11.48
C ILE A 76 17.99 4.83 -10.48
N THR A 77 18.16 5.09 -9.19
CA THR A 77 17.49 4.33 -8.12
C THR A 77 16.31 5.14 -7.65
N CYS A 78 15.09 4.65 -7.87
CA CYS A 78 13.85 5.37 -7.53
C CYS A 78 13.22 4.84 -6.24
N LEU A 79 13.57 3.62 -5.81
CA LEU A 79 13.13 3.08 -4.53
C LEU A 79 14.24 2.22 -3.93
N GLN A 80 14.53 2.42 -2.64
CA GLN A 80 15.61 1.72 -1.95
C GLN A 80 15.09 0.99 -0.72
N ASN A 81 15.44 -0.29 -0.58
CA ASN A 81 15.16 -1.12 0.59
C ASN A 81 13.69 -1.06 1.07
N HIS A 82 12.74 -1.04 0.13
CA HIS A 82 11.32 -1.07 0.48
C HIS A 82 10.98 -2.41 1.12
N CYS A 83 10.49 -2.34 2.36
CA CYS A 83 10.17 -3.52 3.17
C CYS A 83 8.83 -4.09 2.73
N LEU A 84 8.84 -5.32 2.21
CA LEU A 84 7.64 -6.09 1.84
C LEU A 84 7.25 -7.08 2.94
N MET A 85 8.21 -7.55 3.73
CA MET A 85 7.96 -8.44 4.87
C MET A 85 8.49 -7.80 6.14
N PRO A 86 7.63 -7.44 7.13
CA PRO A 86 8.07 -6.83 8.39
C PRO A 86 9.12 -7.68 9.12
N ASN A 87 8.96 -9.00 9.07
CA ASN A 87 9.95 -9.96 9.52
C ASN A 87 10.31 -10.93 8.37
N PRO A 88 11.54 -10.89 7.84
CA PRO A 88 11.97 -11.76 6.76
C PRO A 88 11.89 -13.27 7.06
N HIS A 89 11.78 -13.66 8.32
CA HIS A 89 11.75 -15.06 8.74
C HIS A 89 10.33 -15.63 8.95
N THR A 90 9.29 -14.81 8.81
CA THR A 90 7.88 -15.24 8.94
C THR A 90 7.17 -15.14 7.60
N GLU A 91 5.98 -15.73 7.48
CA GLU A 91 5.19 -15.72 6.23
C GLU A 91 4.34 -14.44 6.07
N GLU A 92 4.35 -13.55 7.06
CA GLU A 92 3.56 -12.31 7.06
C GLU A 92 3.91 -11.44 5.84
N CYS A 93 2.88 -11.01 5.10
CA CYS A 93 2.98 -10.21 3.87
C CYS A 93 3.79 -10.85 2.73
N SER A 94 4.13 -12.14 2.83
CA SER A 94 4.90 -12.85 1.80
C SER A 94 4.12 -13.07 0.49
N GLN A 95 2.78 -13.03 0.53
CA GLN A 95 1.88 -13.25 -0.60
C GLN A 95 0.90 -12.09 -0.85
N ASP A 96 1.12 -10.95 -0.19
CA ASP A 96 0.25 -9.79 -0.31
C ASP A 96 0.47 -9.03 -1.62
N TYR A 97 -0.53 -8.26 -2.03
CA TYR A 97 -0.41 -7.33 -3.14
C TYR A 97 0.15 -5.99 -2.66
N PHE A 98 1.12 -5.48 -3.42
CA PHE A 98 1.75 -4.20 -3.17
C PHE A 98 1.60 -3.29 -4.38
N SER A 99 1.50 -2.00 -4.09
CA SER A 99 1.45 -0.92 -5.06
C SER A 99 2.44 0.16 -4.66
N ILE A 100 3.42 0.41 -5.52
CA ILE A 100 4.38 1.52 -5.38
C ILE A 100 3.90 2.65 -6.27
N TYR A 101 3.45 3.73 -5.65
CA TYR A 101 2.98 4.92 -6.35
C TYR A 101 4.13 5.88 -6.65
N ARG A 102 3.94 6.70 -7.69
CA ARG A 102 4.86 7.74 -8.12
C ARG A 102 5.37 8.62 -6.97
N GLN A 103 4.49 9.01 -6.05
CA GLN A 103 4.82 9.89 -4.92
C GLN A 103 5.74 9.23 -3.88
N GLN A 104 5.83 7.90 -3.87
CA GLN A 104 6.72 7.16 -2.97
C GLN A 104 8.13 7.01 -3.55
N MET A 105 8.35 7.40 -4.81
CA MET A 105 9.64 7.27 -5.49
C MET A 105 10.54 8.47 -5.20
N LEU A 106 11.84 8.20 -5.03
CA LEU A 106 12.89 9.20 -4.78
C LEU A 106 13.16 10.13 -5.97
N THR A 107 12.68 9.76 -7.14
CA THR A 107 12.85 10.51 -8.39
C THR A 107 11.60 10.33 -9.22
N GLU A 108 11.22 11.35 -9.97
CA GLU A 108 10.14 11.26 -10.94
C GLU A 108 10.42 10.11 -11.92
N PRO A 109 9.46 9.21 -12.20
CA PRO A 109 9.67 8.05 -13.06
C PRO A 109 9.13 8.27 -14.50
N ASP A 110 9.56 9.35 -15.15
CA ASP A 110 9.27 9.69 -16.56
C ASP A 110 10.31 9.15 -17.54
N ASP A 111 9.95 9.02 -18.81
CA ASP A 111 10.85 8.58 -19.88
C ASP A 111 11.58 7.25 -19.58
N VAL A 112 10.91 6.35 -18.84
CA VAL A 112 11.50 5.08 -18.40
C VAL A 112 11.42 4.07 -19.54
N THR A 113 12.57 3.48 -19.87
CA THR A 113 12.72 2.49 -20.94
C THR A 113 12.88 1.07 -20.41
N LEU A 114 13.37 0.93 -19.17
CA LEU A 114 13.56 -0.35 -18.49
C LEU A 114 13.41 -0.16 -16.98
N VAL A 115 12.72 -1.10 -16.33
CA VAL A 115 12.60 -1.16 -14.86
C VAL A 115 13.30 -2.41 -14.36
N ARG A 116 14.22 -2.24 -13.41
CA ARG A 116 14.94 -3.32 -12.74
C ARG A 116 14.48 -3.43 -11.30
N LEU A 117 13.86 -4.56 -10.98
CA LEU A 117 13.44 -4.93 -9.63
C LEU A 117 14.52 -5.81 -9.03
N ILE A 118 15.13 -5.36 -7.94
CA ILE A 118 16.18 -6.07 -7.21
C ILE A 118 15.54 -6.60 -5.92
N LEU A 119 15.34 -7.90 -5.87
CA LEU A 119 14.68 -8.62 -4.80
C LEU A 119 15.74 -9.11 -3.81
N ARG A 120 15.49 -8.96 -2.52
CA ARG A 120 16.40 -9.46 -1.47
C ARG A 120 15.61 -10.25 -0.44
N GLN A 121 16.14 -11.40 -0.08
CA GLN A 121 15.61 -12.24 0.98
C GLN A 121 16.76 -12.72 1.88
N PRO A 122 16.94 -12.10 3.07
CA PRO A 122 18.01 -12.48 3.99
C PRO A 122 17.74 -13.79 4.74
N SER A 123 16.50 -14.25 4.81
CA SER A 123 16.16 -15.52 5.48
C SER A 123 16.52 -16.71 4.60
N SER A 124 17.25 -17.66 5.17
CA SER A 124 17.59 -18.93 4.51
C SER A 124 16.43 -19.92 4.44
N ALA A 125 15.32 -19.64 5.13
CA ALA A 125 14.13 -20.49 5.12
C ALA A 125 13.41 -20.46 3.75
N TRP A 126 13.52 -19.35 3.02
CA TRP A 126 12.83 -19.16 1.73
C TRP A 126 13.78 -19.49 0.57
N LEU A 127 13.62 -20.69 0.03
CA LEU A 127 14.47 -21.18 -1.07
C LEU A 127 14.11 -20.57 -2.42
N ASN A 128 12.83 -20.26 -2.60
CA ASN A 128 12.29 -19.64 -3.80
C ASN A 128 11.59 -18.37 -3.36
N PHE A 129 12.01 -17.24 -3.91
CA PHE A 129 11.34 -15.96 -3.72
C PHE A 129 11.39 -15.17 -5.02
N SER A 130 10.32 -14.45 -5.29
CA SER A 130 10.13 -13.67 -6.51
C SER A 130 9.04 -12.62 -6.28
N LEU A 131 8.61 -11.98 -7.35
CA LEU A 131 7.35 -11.26 -7.45
C LEU A 131 6.51 -11.89 -8.55
N GLU A 132 5.19 -11.89 -8.37
CA GLU A 132 4.20 -12.37 -9.32
C GLU A 132 3.30 -11.22 -9.78
N GLU A 133 2.57 -11.43 -10.88
CA GLU A 133 1.53 -10.48 -11.36
C GLU A 133 2.01 -9.02 -11.48
N ILE A 134 3.27 -8.82 -11.88
CA ILE A 134 3.86 -7.49 -12.02
C ILE A 134 3.12 -6.71 -13.13
N LYS A 135 2.61 -5.54 -12.78
CA LYS A 135 1.94 -4.59 -13.66
C LYS A 135 2.52 -3.20 -13.47
N ILE A 136 2.65 -2.49 -14.59
CA ILE A 136 3.09 -1.09 -14.61
C ILE A 136 1.93 -0.27 -15.16
N HIS A 137 1.55 0.80 -14.46
CA HIS A 137 0.48 1.71 -14.89
C HIS A 137 1.07 3.03 -15.37
N HIS A 138 0.50 3.56 -16.43
CA HIS A 138 0.93 4.82 -17.03
C HIS A 138 0.40 6.04 -16.25
N CYS A 139 1.22 7.08 -16.15
CA CYS A 139 0.78 8.40 -15.73
C CYS A 139 0.10 9.08 -16.92
N ALA A 140 -1.23 9.07 -16.97
CA ALA A 140 -1.95 9.93 -17.89
C ALA A 140 -1.45 11.38 -17.68
N ASN A 141 -0.98 12.03 -18.74
CA ASN A 141 -0.61 13.43 -18.68
C ASN A 141 -1.79 14.22 -18.08
N GLU A 142 -1.50 15.08 -17.11
CA GLU A 142 -2.43 16.09 -16.57
C GLU A 142 -2.75 17.19 -17.62
N ASP A 143 -2.96 16.82 -18.89
CA ASP A 143 -3.56 17.70 -19.91
C ASP A 143 -5.09 17.50 -19.96
N SER A 144 -5.62 16.42 -19.37
CA SER A 144 -6.98 16.47 -18.85
C SER A 144 -6.90 17.21 -17.53
N GLU A 145 -7.50 18.40 -17.50
CA GLU A 145 -7.91 19.11 -16.29
C GLU A 145 -8.11 18.10 -15.17
N ARG A 146 -7.50 18.33 -14.00
CA ARG A 146 -7.94 17.68 -12.78
C ARG A 146 -9.46 17.76 -12.82
N ASP A 147 -10.13 16.63 -13.00
CA ASP A 147 -11.54 16.48 -12.72
C ASP A 147 -11.63 16.66 -11.21
N VAL A 148 -11.55 17.92 -10.77
CA VAL A 148 -12.06 18.35 -9.49
C VAL A 148 -13.51 17.92 -9.60
N PRO A 149 -13.96 16.98 -8.76
CA PRO A 149 -15.36 16.57 -8.78
C PRO A 149 -16.20 17.84 -8.76
N ALA A 150 -17.25 17.93 -9.58
CA ALA A 150 -18.01 19.18 -9.77
C ALA A 150 -18.46 19.87 -8.46
N TRP A 151 -18.49 19.14 -7.33
CA TRP A 151 -18.73 19.70 -5.99
C TRP A 151 -17.60 20.59 -5.44
N PHE A 152 -16.32 20.37 -5.82
CA PHE A 152 -15.19 21.21 -5.42
C PHE A 152 -15.19 22.56 -6.15
N SER A 153 -15.67 22.60 -7.39
CA SER A 153 -15.80 23.83 -8.18
C SER A 153 -16.83 24.80 -7.59
N ASN A 154 -17.70 24.33 -6.69
CA ASN A 154 -18.70 25.14 -5.98
C ASN A 154 -18.17 25.79 -4.69
N LEU A 155 -16.90 25.57 -4.33
CA LEU A 155 -16.26 26.29 -3.22
C LEU A 155 -15.72 27.65 -3.67
N THR A 156 -16.54 28.42 -4.38
CA THR A 156 -16.38 29.88 -4.41
C THR A 156 -16.69 30.41 -3.01
N PRO A 157 -15.92 31.37 -2.46
CA PRO A 157 -16.33 32.08 -1.26
C PRO A 157 -17.69 32.72 -1.54
N VAL A 158 -18.76 32.21 -0.92
CA VAL A 158 -20.09 32.78 -1.02
C VAL A 158 -20.06 34.09 -0.23
N ASP A 159 -19.84 35.20 -0.94
CA ASP A 159 -19.74 36.54 -0.37
C ASP A 159 -21.13 37.21 -0.19
N GLN A 160 -22.20 36.42 -0.08
CA GLN A 160 -23.54 36.94 0.25
C GLN A 160 -24.43 35.84 0.85
N PRO A 161 -24.93 35.99 2.09
CA PRO A 161 -25.83 35.01 2.67
C PRO A 161 -27.19 35.06 1.94
N PRO A 162 -27.70 33.94 1.40
CA PRO A 162 -29.10 33.87 1.02
C PRO A 162 -29.95 33.96 2.29
N ASP A 163 -31.04 34.72 2.22
CA ASP A 163 -32.00 34.94 3.29
C ASP A 163 -32.68 33.60 3.63
N LEU A 164 -32.27 32.98 4.73
CA LEU A 164 -32.70 31.64 5.17
C LEU A 164 -33.85 31.78 6.17
N GLU A 165 -35.01 32.26 5.72
CA GLU A 165 -36.26 32.09 6.49
C GLU A 165 -36.62 30.60 6.51
N GLY A 166 -36.49 29.97 7.70
CA GLY A 166 -36.98 28.62 7.96
C GLY A 166 -35.95 27.63 8.47
N LEU A 167 -34.67 28.01 8.62
CA LEU A 167 -33.70 27.16 9.32
C LEU A 167 -33.86 27.30 10.85
N PRO A 168 -33.84 26.19 11.60
CA PRO A 168 -33.86 26.26 13.05
C PRO A 168 -32.60 26.98 13.55
N ASP A 169 -32.79 27.86 14.53
CA ASP A 169 -31.73 28.69 15.09
C ASP A 169 -30.50 27.84 15.50
N PRO A 170 -29.29 28.14 14.97
CA PRO A 170 -28.08 27.39 15.27
C PRO A 170 -27.77 27.30 16.77
N GLN A 171 -28.16 28.30 17.57
CA GLN A 171 -27.97 28.25 19.02
C GLN A 171 -28.92 27.27 19.70
N THR A 172 -30.16 27.17 19.21
CA THR A 172 -31.14 26.18 19.66
C THR A 172 -30.68 24.75 19.33
N VAL A 173 -30.18 24.53 18.10
CA VAL A 173 -29.70 23.19 17.70
C VAL A 173 -28.44 22.81 18.49
N SER A 174 -27.49 23.73 18.62
CA SER A 174 -26.24 23.47 19.36
C SER A 174 -26.48 23.28 20.86
N SER A 175 -27.36 24.06 21.49
CA SER A 175 -27.71 23.87 22.90
C SER A 175 -28.42 22.53 23.15
N SER A 176 -29.29 22.07 22.25
CA SER A 176 -29.92 20.74 22.38
C SER A 176 -28.91 19.60 22.30
N ILE A 177 -27.97 19.69 21.35
CA ILE A 177 -26.86 18.73 21.23
C ILE A 177 -25.98 18.77 22.49
N GLN A 178 -25.59 19.96 22.95
CA GLN A 178 -24.78 20.12 24.16
C GLN A 178 -25.48 19.55 25.41
N GLN A 179 -26.79 19.75 25.55
CA GLN A 179 -27.57 19.14 26.63
C GLN A 179 -27.56 17.61 26.53
N MET A 180 -27.67 17.06 25.33
CA MET A 180 -27.61 15.62 25.10
C MET A 180 -26.22 15.04 25.43
N TRP A 181 -25.15 15.75 25.06
CA TRP A 181 -23.78 15.39 25.44
C TRP A 181 -23.58 15.41 26.96
N ALA A 182 -24.06 16.45 27.63
CA ALA A 182 -23.98 16.58 29.08
C ALA A 182 -24.70 15.41 29.79
N LEU A 183 -25.87 14.98 29.30
CA LEU A 183 -26.58 13.82 29.85
C LEU A 183 -25.78 12.51 29.69
N THR A 184 -25.11 12.32 28.54
CA THR A 184 -24.28 11.14 28.29
C THR A 184 -23.06 11.11 29.23
N GLU A 185 -22.46 12.26 29.47
CA GLU A 185 -21.32 12.41 30.39
C GLU A 185 -21.74 12.15 31.84
N VAL A 186 -22.90 12.65 32.26
CA VAL A 186 -23.48 12.36 33.58
C VAL A 186 -23.80 10.87 33.73
N MET A 187 -24.36 10.21 32.71
CA MET A 187 -24.60 8.75 32.76
C MET A 187 -23.31 7.94 32.85
N GLN A 188 -22.23 8.37 32.16
CA GLN A 188 -20.93 7.71 32.26
C GLN A 188 -20.30 7.88 33.65
N THR A 189 -20.43 9.06 34.27
CA THR A 189 -19.90 9.30 35.63
C THR A 189 -20.71 8.60 36.73
N HIS A 190 -21.99 8.31 36.48
CA HIS A 190 -22.85 7.54 37.40
C HIS A 190 -22.92 6.04 37.09
N GLN A 191 -22.08 5.51 36.20
CA GLN A 191 -21.95 4.06 36.05
C GLN A 191 -21.31 3.47 37.32
N THR A 192 -22.16 3.00 38.24
CA THR A 192 -21.75 2.08 39.31
C THR A 192 -21.12 0.86 38.64
N ALA A 193 -19.85 0.57 38.96
CA ALA A 193 -19.07 -0.56 38.41
C ALA A 193 -19.56 -1.95 38.87
N ALA A 194 -20.86 -2.10 39.15
CA ALA A 194 -21.49 -3.38 39.39
C ALA A 194 -22.14 -3.83 38.07
N PRO A 195 -21.66 -4.90 37.42
CA PRO A 195 -22.28 -5.42 36.21
C PRO A 195 -23.71 -5.86 36.54
N ILE A 196 -24.69 -5.12 36.04
CA ILE A 196 -26.08 -5.59 36.00
C ILE A 196 -26.10 -6.79 35.05
N GLY A 197 -26.31 -7.99 35.60
CA GLY A 197 -26.66 -9.17 34.82
C GLY A 197 -25.60 -10.26 34.66
N ARG A 198 -24.74 -10.49 35.66
CA ARG A 198 -24.08 -11.80 35.82
C ARG A 198 -24.10 -12.22 37.28
N PHE A 199 -24.98 -13.15 37.60
CA PHE A 199 -24.89 -13.91 38.84
C PHE A 199 -23.63 -14.77 38.74
N ASP A 200 -22.63 -14.49 39.58
CA ASP A 200 -21.45 -15.35 39.68
C ASP A 200 -21.91 -16.63 40.38
N VAL A 201 -21.94 -17.72 39.63
CA VAL A 201 -22.23 -19.04 40.19
C VAL A 201 -20.88 -19.58 40.61
N ASP A 202 -20.51 -19.34 41.88
CA ASP A 202 -19.35 -19.96 42.53
C ASP A 202 -19.38 -21.46 42.22
N GLY A 203 -18.39 -21.96 41.47
CA GLY A 203 -18.32 -23.28 40.84
C GLY A 203 -18.35 -24.49 41.78
N CYS A 204 -19.36 -24.58 42.64
CA CYS A 204 -19.59 -25.60 43.66
C CYS A 204 -20.62 -26.66 43.24
N TYR A 205 -21.01 -26.71 41.96
CA TYR A 205 -21.86 -27.79 41.47
C TYR A 205 -20.99 -28.93 40.91
N ASP A 206 -20.73 -29.92 41.76
CA ASP A 206 -20.22 -31.24 41.38
C ASP A 206 -21.31 -31.94 40.53
N VAL A 207 -21.15 -31.93 39.21
CA VAL A 207 -22.06 -32.63 38.29
C VAL A 207 -21.75 -34.12 38.37
N LYS A 208 -22.32 -34.80 39.37
CA LYS A 208 -22.35 -36.26 39.39
C LYS A 208 -23.27 -36.76 38.29
N LEU A 209 -22.66 -37.12 37.16
CA LEU A 209 -23.30 -37.90 36.10
C LEU A 209 -23.70 -39.25 36.67
N LEU A 210 -24.98 -39.38 37.05
CA LEU A 210 -25.60 -40.68 37.28
C LEU A 210 -25.72 -41.36 35.92
N SER A 211 -24.87 -42.36 35.69
CA SER A 211 -25.06 -43.36 34.65
C SER A 211 -26.28 -44.20 35.02
N TYR A 212 -27.32 -44.14 34.19
CA TYR A 212 -28.39 -45.14 34.24
C TYR A 212 -27.97 -46.33 33.37
N THR A 213 -27.93 -47.50 34.00
CA THR A 213 -27.97 -48.82 33.35
C THR A 213 -29.31 -49.05 32.66
#